data_AF-A0A7W2I6T9-F1
#
_entry.id   AF-A0A7W2I6T9-F1
#
_cell.length_a   1.000
_cell.length_b   1.000
_cell.length_c   1.000
_cell.angle_alpha   90.00
_cell.angle_beta   90.00
_cell.angle_gamma   90.00
#
_symmetry.space_group_name_H-M   'P 1'
#
loop_
_entity.id
_entity.type
_entity.pdbx_description
1 polymer ?
#
loop_
_entity_poly.entity_id
_entity_poly.type
_entity_poly.pdbx_seq_one_letter_code
_entity_poly.pdbx_strand_id
1 'polypeptide(L)'
;MDATNSKAEAELSALSTDQMLRLQRLADLAKVRPEDVWLDVRQYGWDDVEESIRADLEAQEYFKTNPGIPHAEVMAEAWRIIAANAKRQNKGG
;
A
#
# COMPACT_ATOMS: atom_id res chain seq x y z
N MET A 1 -5.69 -27.94 0.24
CA MET A 1 -5.56 -26.54 0.70
C MET A 1 -6.96 -25.99 0.60
N ASP A 2 -7.84 -26.29 1.57
CA ASP A 2 -9.29 -26.11 1.36
C ASP A 2 -10.01 -25.57 2.60
N ALA A 3 -9.65 -26.04 3.80
CA ALA A 3 -10.32 -25.63 5.04
C ALA A 3 -10.20 -24.12 5.35
N THR A 4 -9.10 -23.48 4.96
CA THR A 4 -8.87 -22.05 5.23
C THR A 4 -9.74 -21.13 4.38
N ASN A 5 -10.04 -21.54 3.13
CA ASN A 5 -10.83 -20.74 2.19
C ASN A 5 -12.32 -20.87 2.51
N SER A 6 -12.81 -22.09 2.77
CA SER A 6 -14.21 -22.31 3.18
C SER A 6 -14.55 -21.65 4.52
N LYS A 7 -13.59 -21.53 5.45
CA LYS A 7 -13.79 -20.79 6.70
C LYS A 7 -13.91 -19.28 6.46
N ALA A 8 -13.12 -18.73 5.54
CA ALA A 8 -13.17 -17.30 5.19
C ALA A 8 -14.51 -16.92 4.54
N GLU A 9 -15.00 -17.75 3.63
CA GLU A 9 -16.30 -17.58 2.95
C GLU A 9 -17.48 -17.70 3.92
N ALA A 10 -17.42 -18.65 4.87
CA ALA A 10 -18.44 -18.81 5.89
C ALA A 10 -18.49 -17.60 6.84
N GLU A 11 -17.33 -17.08 7.27
CA GLU A 11 -17.26 -15.89 8.11
C GLU A 11 -17.71 -14.62 7.36
N LEU A 12 -17.40 -14.51 6.07
CA LEU A 12 -17.89 -13.41 5.22
C LEU A 12 -19.42 -13.44 5.11
N SER A 13 -19.98 -14.63 4.91
CA SER A 13 -21.43 -14.84 4.83
C SER A 13 -22.15 -14.61 6.16
N ALA A 14 -21.42 -14.67 7.28
CA ALA A 14 -21.95 -14.46 8.63
C ALA A 14 -21.87 -12.98 9.09
N LEU A 15 -21.31 -12.08 8.27
CA LEU A 15 -21.27 -10.66 8.58
C LEU A 15 -22.68 -10.09 8.73
N SER A 16 -22.85 -9.17 9.68
CA SER A 16 -24.07 -8.38 9.77
C SER A 16 -24.23 -7.50 8.53
N THR A 17 -25.46 -7.05 8.26
CA THR A 17 -25.74 -6.10 7.18
C THR A 17 -24.86 -4.85 7.28
N ASP A 18 -24.68 -4.31 8.49
CA ASP A 18 -23.83 -3.12 8.71
C ASP A 18 -22.36 -3.39 8.42
N GLN A 19 -21.85 -4.56 8.80
CA GLN A 19 -20.48 -4.96 8.49
C GLN A 19 -20.27 -5.18 6.99
N MET A 20 -21.26 -5.76 6.29
CA MET A 20 -21.21 -5.92 4.85
C MET A 20 -21.24 -4.57 4.12
N LEU A 21 -22.07 -3.62 4.57
CA LEU A 21 -22.09 -2.26 4.03
C LEU A 21 -20.77 -1.53 4.29
N ARG A 22 -20.19 -1.68 5.49
CA ARG A 22 -18.86 -1.16 5.83
C ARG A 22 -17.82 -1.74 4.88
N LEU A 23 -17.80 -3.06 4.69
CA LEU A 23 -16.89 -3.76 3.78
C LEU A 23 -17.01 -3.26 2.33
N GLN A 24 -18.24 -3.18 1.81
CA GLN A 24 -18.50 -2.74 0.45
C GLN A 24 -18.01 -1.31 0.24
N ARG A 25 -18.24 -0.41 1.21
CA ARG A 25 -17.74 0.97 1.14
C ARG A 25 -16.22 1.02 1.05
N LEU A 26 -15.51 0.20 1.84
CA LEU A 26 -14.05 0.15 1.80
C LEU A 26 -13.53 -0.40 0.47
N ALA A 27 -14.16 -1.45 -0.05
CA ALA A 27 -13.86 -2.02 -1.35
C ALA A 27 -14.04 -1.00 -2.49
N ASP A 28 -15.13 -0.23 -2.45
CA ASP A 28 -15.40 0.83 -3.43
C ASP A 28 -14.38 1.97 -3.37
N LEU A 29 -13.88 2.31 -2.18
CA LEU A 29 -12.82 3.30 -1.98
C LEU A 29 -11.48 2.82 -2.52
N ALA A 30 -11.10 1.59 -2.18
CA ALA A 30 -9.84 0.96 -2.59
C ALA A 30 -9.85 0.43 -4.04
N LYS A 31 -11.01 0.41 -4.71
CA LYS A 31 -11.21 -0.13 -6.07
C LYS A 31 -10.84 -1.60 -6.21
N VAL A 32 -11.12 -2.38 -5.17
CA VAL A 32 -10.93 -3.84 -5.13
C VAL A 32 -12.26 -4.54 -4.82
N ARG A 33 -12.28 -5.88 -4.76
CA ARG A 33 -13.49 -6.61 -4.41
C ARG A 33 -13.64 -6.71 -2.89
N PRO A 34 -14.87 -6.77 -2.35
CA PRO A 34 -15.11 -6.91 -0.91
C PRO A 34 -14.41 -8.12 -0.28
N GLU A 35 -14.29 -9.22 -1.02
CA GLU A 35 -13.62 -10.44 -0.55
C GLU A 35 -12.13 -10.21 -0.30
N ASP A 36 -11.49 -9.39 -1.14
CA ASP A 36 -10.07 -9.06 -1.00
C ASP A 36 -9.85 -8.20 0.26
N VAL A 37 -10.71 -7.19 0.49
CA VAL A 37 -10.68 -6.37 1.73
C VAL A 37 -10.96 -7.22 2.97
N TRP A 38 -11.85 -8.21 2.86
CA TRP A 38 -12.21 -9.06 3.99
C TRP A 38 -11.03 -9.91 4.47
N LEU A 39 -10.17 -10.37 3.56
CA LEU A 39 -8.95 -11.09 3.94
C LEU A 39 -8.05 -10.21 4.80
N ASP A 40 -7.86 -8.95 4.42
CA ASP A 40 -7.06 -7.99 5.18
C ASP A 40 -7.71 -7.68 6.54
N VAL A 41 -9.04 -7.46 6.56
CA VAL A 41 -9.79 -7.19 7.80
C VAL A 41 -9.70 -8.36 8.78
N ARG A 42 -9.69 -9.61 8.30
CA ARG A 42 -9.50 -10.78 9.16
C ARG A 42 -8.10 -10.86 9.76
N GLN A 43 -7.09 -10.41 9.01
CA GLN A 43 -5.70 -10.50 9.43
C GLN A 43 -5.29 -9.34 10.35
N TYR A 44 -5.73 -8.13 10.03
CA TYR A 44 -5.27 -6.88 10.65
C TYR A 44 -6.36 -6.19 11.48
N GLY A 45 -7.63 -6.56 11.29
CA GLY A 45 -8.76 -5.89 11.94
C GLY A 45 -9.30 -4.74 11.11
N TRP A 46 -10.49 -4.28 11.48
CA TRP A 46 -11.19 -3.22 10.73
C TRP A 46 -10.43 -1.90 10.75
N ASP A 47 -10.02 -1.45 11.93
CA ASP A 47 -9.51 -0.08 12.10
C ASP A 47 -8.19 0.12 11.35
N ASP A 48 -7.29 -0.87 11.38
CA ASP A 48 -6.01 -0.85 10.66
C ASP A 48 -6.23 -0.82 9.14
N VAL A 49 -7.17 -1.60 8.62
CA VAL A 49 -7.48 -1.61 7.18
C VAL A 49 -8.12 -0.30 6.73
N GLU A 50 -9.03 0.26 7.52
CA GLU A 50 -9.62 1.56 7.24
C GLU A 50 -8.58 2.68 7.24
N GLU A 51 -7.67 2.67 8.20
CA GLU A 51 -6.57 3.61 8.27
C GLU A 51 -5.64 3.47 7.06
N SER A 52 -5.30 2.24 6.67
CA SER A 52 -4.44 1.98 5.50
C SER A 52 -5.08 2.52 4.21
N ILE A 53 -6.36 2.22 3.96
CA ILE A 53 -7.08 2.70 2.77
C ILE A 53 -7.13 4.24 2.77
N ARG A 54 -7.38 4.86 3.92
CA ARG A 54 -7.38 6.32 4.05
C ARG A 54 -6.00 6.90 3.75
N ALA A 55 -4.94 6.32 4.31
CA ALA A 55 -3.57 6.77 4.10
C ALA A 55 -3.18 6.69 2.60
N ASP A 56 -3.60 5.63 1.91
CA ASP A 56 -3.37 5.49 0.47
C ASP A 56 -4.10 6.57 -0.34
N LEU A 57 -5.35 6.89 0.00
CA LEU A 57 -6.10 7.96 -0.65
C LEU A 57 -5.47 9.35 -0.40
N GLU A 58 -5.02 9.60 0.83
CA GLU A 58 -4.31 10.83 1.18
C GLU A 58 -2.97 10.94 0.44
N ALA A 59 -2.22 9.85 0.34
CA ALA A 59 -0.97 9.79 -0.42
C ALA A 59 -1.21 10.05 -1.92
N GLN A 60 -2.24 9.42 -2.51
CA GLN A 60 -2.61 9.67 -3.91
C GLN A 60 -2.95 11.14 -4.16
N GLU A 61 -3.70 11.77 -3.26
CA GLU A 61 -4.02 13.20 -3.38
C GLU A 61 -2.77 14.08 -3.21
N TYR A 62 -1.91 13.75 -2.24
CA TYR A 62 -0.64 14.45 -2.04
C TYR A 62 0.22 14.44 -3.31
N PHE A 63 0.39 13.28 -3.95
CA PHE A 63 1.22 13.15 -5.14
C PHE A 63 0.65 13.81 -6.41
N LYS A 64 -0.65 14.14 -6.46
CA LYS A 64 -1.21 14.96 -7.56
C LYS A 64 -0.64 16.37 -7.57
N THR A 65 -0.32 16.91 -6.39
CA THR A 65 0.21 18.28 -6.22
C THR A 65 1.70 18.31 -5.90
N ASN A 66 2.25 17.18 -5.45
CA ASN A 66 3.66 17.01 -5.10
C ASN A 66 4.25 15.85 -5.91
N PRO A 67 4.45 16.02 -7.23
CA PRO A 67 5.05 14.97 -8.04
C PRO A 67 6.44 14.62 -7.49
N GLY A 68 6.70 13.33 -7.31
CA GLY A 68 8.01 12.84 -6.89
C GLY A 68 9.11 13.15 -7.91
N ILE A 69 10.36 13.00 -7.49
CA ILE A 69 11.51 13.17 -8.38
C ILE A 69 11.61 11.94 -9.30
N PRO A 70 11.75 12.11 -10.62
CA PRO A 70 11.93 10.99 -11.53
C PRO A 70 13.14 10.12 -11.15
N HIS A 71 12.99 8.80 -11.24
CA HIS A 71 14.05 7.86 -10.89
C HIS A 71 15.37 8.14 -11.64
N ALA A 72 15.29 8.52 -12.91
CA ALA A 72 16.47 8.84 -13.71
C ALA A 72 17.25 10.04 -13.14
N GLU A 73 16.57 11.06 -12.61
CA GLU A 73 17.20 12.22 -11.99
C GLU A 73 17.87 11.84 -10.67
N VAL A 74 17.19 11.04 -9.84
CA VAL A 74 17.75 10.49 -8.60
C VAL A 74 19.02 9.71 -8.89
N MET A 75 18.99 8.82 -9.89
CA MET A 75 20.15 8.00 -10.26
C MET A 75 21.28 8.85 -10.85
N ALA A 76 20.97 9.85 -11.68
CA ALA A 76 21.96 10.76 -12.23
C ALA A 76 22.69 11.53 -11.12
N GLU A 77 21.97 12.00 -10.09
CA GLU A 77 22.57 12.67 -8.93
C GLU A 77 23.41 11.69 -8.09
N ALA A 78 22.90 10.49 -7.84
CA ALA A 78 23.64 9.44 -7.13
C ALA A 78 24.98 9.13 -7.80
N TRP A 79 25.00 8.98 -9.14
CA TRP A 79 26.23 8.77 -9.90
C TRP A 79 27.20 9.94 -9.80
N ARG A 80 26.72 11.19 -9.79
CA ARG A 80 27.57 12.37 -9.60
C ARG A 80 28.25 12.36 -8.23
N ILE A 81 27.50 12.05 -7.18
CA ILE A 81 28.03 11.95 -5.80
C ILE A 81 29.10 10.86 -5.71
N ILE A 82 28.85 9.69 -6.31
CA ILE A 82 29.82 8.59 -6.36
C ILE A 82 31.09 9.03 -7.10
N ALA A 83 30.97 9.61 -8.29
CA ALA A 83 32.12 10.04 -9.09
C ALA A 83 32.98 11.11 -8.38
N ALA A 84 32.34 12.04 -7.65
CA ALA A 84 33.02 13.08 -6.89
C ALA A 84 33.85 12.50 -5.72
N ASN A 85 33.35 11.46 -5.06
CA ASN A 85 34.02 10.86 -3.90
C ASN A 85 34.99 9.73 -4.28
N ALA A 86 34.72 8.99 -5.35
CA ALA A 86 35.65 7.98 -5.89
C ALA A 86 36.98 8.63 -6.31
N LYS A 87 36.95 9.85 -6.87
CA LYS A 87 38.17 10.60 -7.25
C LYS A 87 39.00 11.07 -6.04
N ARG A 88 38.43 11.18 -4.83
CA ARG A 88 39.19 11.57 -3.63
C ARG A 88 40.08 10.46 -3.09
N GLN A 89 39.76 9.20 -3.33
CA GLN A 89 40.58 8.07 -2.85
C GLN A 89 41.82 7.79 -3.71
N ASN A 90 41.85 8.24 -4.96
CA ASN A 90 42.97 8.00 -5.90
C ASN A 90 44.08 9.08 -5.90
N LYS A 91 44.08 10.04 -4.96
CA LYS A 91 45.11 11.09 -4.87
C LYS A 91 45.96 11.03 -3.59
N GLY A 92 46.13 9.83 -3.03
CA GLY A 92 46.97 9.56 -1.87
C GLY A 92 48.00 8.44 -2.10
N GLY A 93 48.41 8.21 -3.35
CA GLY A 93 49.53 7.33 -3.71
C GLY A 93 50.74 8.16 -4.14
#